data_AF-A0A4P9W4Y2-F1
#
_entry.id   AF-A0A4P9W4Y2-F1
#
_cell.length_a   1.000
_cell.length_b   1.000
_cell.length_c   1.000
_cell.angle_alpha   90.00
_cell.angle_beta   90.00
_cell.angle_gamma   90.00
#
_symmetry.space_group_name_H-M   'P 1'
#
loop_
_entity.id
_entity.type
_entity.pdbx_description
1 polymer ?
#
loop_
_entity_poly.entity_id
_entity_poly.type
_entity_poly.pdbx_seq_one_letter_code
_entity_poly.pdbx_strand_id
1 'polypeptide(L)'
;MIASALIAASALIVTIVAAPNYYGGNESYNTNDGIPICQNYRAELQVLDTSKPPFSSGLSFTQVLRSSTGSPDRQIPHQQAIAWISSKTPLPSSGLEPLEIVVDKTSPVDPDQFSDKDVVDALAATKQKMDALAEPARLRARARANPYEAIGRSIFVNRSAVKMANLDALCDLLGVGARTGGQRGFFFADLCSGPGGFTEYILWRFATRGVPARGWGITLKGDQDFNLDRMARECRAKEFFVPCYGADGTGNIYKTDNIRNFTQTVEIGTQDEGVDLVTADGGFHVGGDEHHQEEHSKQLVLCQVLTMFLTLRK
;
A
#
# COMPACT_ATOMS: atom_id res chain seq x y z
N MET A 1 -9.31 4.30 13.16
CA MET A 1 -9.77 2.89 13.19
C MET A 1 -10.26 2.47 11.81
N ILE A 2 -9.35 2.32 10.84
CA ILE A 2 -9.66 1.84 9.46
C ILE A 2 -8.86 0.55 9.14
N ALA A 3 -8.13 0.00 10.11
CA ALA A 3 -7.16 -1.07 9.86
C ALA A 3 -7.76 -2.49 9.75
N SER A 4 -9.00 -2.73 10.19
CA SER A 4 -9.45 -4.09 10.52
C SER A 4 -10.20 -4.85 9.42
N ALA A 5 -10.01 -4.54 8.12
CA ALA A 5 -10.78 -5.20 7.04
C ALA A 5 -9.98 -5.75 5.85
N LEU A 6 -8.67 -5.98 5.96
CA LEU A 6 -7.88 -6.58 4.86
C LEU A 6 -6.93 -7.67 5.36
N ILE A 7 -7.42 -8.88 5.65
CA ILE A 7 -6.55 -10.01 6.01
C ILE A 7 -6.98 -11.29 5.29
N ALA A 8 -6.35 -11.56 4.15
CA ALA A 8 -6.16 -12.92 3.64
C ALA A 8 -4.82 -13.04 2.91
N ALA A 9 -4.07 -14.09 3.26
CA ALA A 9 -2.74 -14.50 2.78
C ALA A 9 -1.52 -13.81 3.41
N SER A 10 -0.63 -14.68 3.87
CA SER A 10 0.64 -14.49 4.59
C SER A 10 1.67 -13.66 3.81
N ALA A 11 1.48 -12.35 3.87
CA ALA A 11 2.47 -11.28 3.92
C ALA A 11 1.66 -9.99 3.96
N LEU A 12 1.11 -9.67 5.13
CA LEU A 12 0.39 -8.41 5.34
C LEU A 12 1.39 -7.28 5.13
N ILE A 13 1.34 -6.69 3.94
CA ILE A 13 1.86 -5.36 3.70
C ILE A 13 0.64 -4.47 3.86
N VAL A 14 0.65 -3.63 4.89
CA VAL A 14 -0.30 -2.52 4.97
C VAL A 14 0.21 -1.46 4.00
N THR A 15 -0.19 -1.59 2.73
CA THR A 15 0.10 -0.55 1.75
C THR A 15 -0.89 0.58 1.94
N ILE A 16 -0.45 1.65 2.59
CA ILE A 16 -1.21 2.91 2.58
C ILE A 16 -0.78 3.66 1.32
N VAL A 17 -1.73 3.88 0.42
CA VAL A 17 -1.59 4.79 -0.72
C VAL A 17 -2.63 5.87 -0.56
N ALA A 18 -2.21 7.11 -0.54
CA ALA A 18 -3.13 8.25 -0.53
C ALA A 18 -2.72 9.30 -1.54
N ALA A 19 -3.73 9.84 -2.23
CA ALA A 19 -3.64 10.94 -3.17
C ALA A 19 -4.84 11.87 -2.96
N PRO A 20 -4.72 13.18 -3.20
CA PRO A 20 -5.84 14.11 -3.06
C PRO A 20 -6.99 13.77 -4.02
N ASN A 21 -8.23 13.88 -3.53
CA ASN A 21 -9.46 13.62 -4.29
C ASN A 21 -9.61 14.64 -5.43
N TYR A 22 -9.77 14.17 -6.68
CA TYR A 22 -10.24 15.03 -7.76
C TYR A 22 -11.32 14.33 -8.60
N TYR A 23 -12.47 14.99 -8.74
CA TYR A 23 -13.56 14.56 -9.60
C TYR A 23 -13.16 14.83 -11.05
N GLY A 24 -13.15 13.78 -11.88
CA GLY A 24 -12.73 13.86 -13.28
C GLY A 24 -13.57 14.84 -14.09
N GLY A 25 -12.93 15.89 -14.61
CA GLY A 25 -13.45 16.72 -15.69
C GLY A 25 -13.10 16.08 -17.04
N ASN A 26 -14.10 15.93 -17.90
CA ASN A 26 -13.91 15.51 -19.29
C ASN A 26 -13.20 16.61 -20.08
N GLU A 27 -11.93 16.41 -20.43
CA GLU A 27 -11.31 17.17 -21.52
C GLU A 27 -10.61 16.23 -22.51
N SER A 28 -11.07 16.29 -23.76
CA SER A 28 -10.53 15.58 -24.90
C SER A 28 -9.30 16.30 -25.45
N TYR A 29 -8.14 15.65 -25.46
CA TYR A 29 -6.96 16.11 -26.19
C TYR A 29 -6.75 15.27 -27.46
N ASN A 30 -6.47 15.98 -28.55
CA ASN A 30 -6.29 15.48 -29.90
C ASN A 30 -4.86 14.96 -30.07
N THR A 31 -4.65 13.66 -30.27
CA THR A 31 -3.32 13.05 -30.43
C THR A 31 -3.09 12.59 -31.87
N ASN A 32 -2.45 13.45 -32.67
CA ASN A 32 -1.66 13.00 -33.82
C ASN A 32 -0.22 12.84 -33.34
N ASP A 33 0.12 11.66 -32.83
CA ASP A 33 1.49 11.13 -32.83
C ASP A 33 1.44 9.61 -32.58
N GLY A 34 1.98 8.86 -33.54
CA GLY A 34 1.87 7.41 -33.67
C GLY A 34 2.69 6.62 -32.63
N ILE A 35 2.23 6.59 -31.39
CA ILE A 35 2.65 5.64 -30.35
C ILE A 35 1.43 4.80 -29.99
N PRO A 36 1.50 3.46 -29.95
CA PRO A 36 0.34 2.63 -29.62
C PRO A 36 -0.08 2.88 -28.17
N ILE A 37 -1.13 3.69 -28.00
CA ILE A 37 -1.81 3.90 -26.74
C ILE A 37 -2.48 2.58 -26.37
N CYS A 38 -2.06 1.96 -25.27
CA CYS A 38 -2.77 0.82 -24.68
C CYS A 38 -4.23 1.22 -24.48
N GLN A 39 -5.13 0.44 -25.10
CA GLN A 39 -6.57 0.67 -25.12
C GLN A 39 -7.11 0.94 -23.71
N ASN A 40 -7.92 1.98 -23.61
CA ASN A 40 -8.62 2.42 -22.40
C ASN A 40 -9.32 1.26 -21.67
N TYR A 41 -8.80 0.85 -20.51
CA TYR A 41 -9.54 0.00 -19.58
C TYR A 41 -10.55 0.89 -18.85
N ARG A 42 -11.81 0.84 -19.31
CA ARG A 42 -12.93 1.50 -18.64
C ARG A 42 -13.34 0.64 -17.44
N ALA A 43 -12.98 1.04 -16.23
CA ALA A 43 -13.52 0.43 -15.01
C ALA A 43 -15.02 0.73 -14.92
N GLU A 44 -15.86 -0.30 -14.85
CA GLU A 44 -17.29 -0.13 -14.58
C GLU A 44 -17.49 0.26 -13.11
N LEU A 45 -18.14 1.41 -12.87
CA LEU A 45 -18.54 1.84 -11.53
C LEU A 45 -19.60 0.88 -10.97
N GLN A 46 -19.28 0.17 -9.90
CA GLN A 46 -20.29 -0.40 -9.01
C GLN A 46 -20.27 0.34 -7.68
N VAL A 47 -21.36 1.06 -7.39
CA VAL A 47 -21.59 1.71 -6.10
C VAL A 47 -22.14 0.66 -5.14
N LEU A 48 -21.36 0.27 -4.13
CA LEU A 48 -21.80 -0.66 -3.10
C LEU A 48 -22.62 0.07 -2.02
N ASP A 49 -23.80 -0.49 -1.73
CA ASP A 49 -24.68 -0.08 -0.64
C ASP A 49 -24.11 -0.56 0.71
N THR A 50 -23.78 0.39 1.58
CA THR A 50 -23.16 0.16 2.89
C THR A 50 -24.11 -0.43 3.93
N SER A 51 -25.38 -0.66 3.60
CA SER A 51 -26.35 -1.31 4.48
C SER A 51 -26.27 -2.85 4.48
N LYS A 52 -25.40 -3.45 3.65
CA LYS A 52 -25.19 -4.90 3.55
C LYS A 52 -23.70 -5.26 3.57
N PRO A 53 -23.29 -6.35 4.25
CA PRO A 53 -21.90 -6.79 4.19
C PRO A 53 -21.51 -7.11 2.74
N PRO A 54 -20.31 -6.71 2.28
CA PRO A 54 -19.91 -6.74 0.87
C PRO A 54 -19.70 -8.16 0.30
N PHE A 55 -19.90 -9.21 1.10
CA PHE A 55 -19.79 -10.60 0.68
C PHE A 55 -21.00 -11.41 1.18
N SER A 56 -22.13 -11.30 0.48
CA SER A 56 -23.20 -12.30 0.52
C SER A 56 -23.13 -13.22 -0.70
N SER A 57 -21.94 -13.68 -1.08
CA SER A 57 -21.88 -14.94 -1.81
C SER A 57 -22.34 -16.00 -0.83
N GLY A 58 -23.54 -16.58 -1.03
CA GLY A 58 -24.13 -17.61 -0.17
C GLY A 58 -23.36 -18.94 -0.13
N LEU A 59 -22.04 -18.91 -0.32
CA LEU A 59 -21.13 -20.01 -0.16
C LEU A 59 -20.42 -19.89 1.17
N SER A 60 -20.51 -20.93 2.01
CA SER A 60 -19.73 -20.98 3.25
C SER A 60 -18.23 -21.03 2.93
N PHE A 61 -17.39 -20.51 3.83
CA PHE A 61 -15.93 -20.61 3.71
C PHE A 61 -15.46 -22.07 3.49
N THR A 62 -16.20 -23.03 4.06
CA THR A 62 -16.00 -24.46 3.85
C THR A 62 -16.23 -24.90 2.40
N GLN A 63 -17.16 -24.29 1.66
CA GLN A 63 -17.39 -24.55 0.23
C GLN A 63 -16.31 -23.93 -0.67
N VAL A 64 -15.76 -22.77 -0.28
CA VAL A 64 -14.58 -22.17 -0.95
C VAL A 64 -13.35 -23.06 -0.78
N LEU A 65 -13.13 -23.62 0.41
CA LEU A 65 -12.04 -24.57 0.63
C LEU A 65 -12.27 -25.91 -0.09
N ARG A 66 -13.50 -26.44 -0.14
CA ARG A 66 -13.80 -27.71 -0.82
C ARG A 66 -13.72 -27.64 -2.34
N SER A 67 -14.00 -26.49 -2.95
CA SER A 67 -13.81 -26.27 -4.40
C SER A 67 -12.34 -26.14 -4.81
N SER A 68 -11.40 -26.12 -3.85
CA SER A 68 -9.95 -25.99 -4.12
C SER A 68 -9.21 -27.31 -4.42
N THR A 69 -9.92 -28.43 -4.62
CA THR A 69 -9.30 -29.66 -5.15
C THR A 69 -8.82 -29.41 -6.58
N GLY A 70 -7.50 -29.34 -6.74
CA GLY A 70 -6.82 -28.85 -7.94
C GLY A 70 -7.23 -29.57 -9.23
N SER A 71 -7.91 -28.83 -10.10
CA SER A 71 -7.96 -29.10 -11.54
C SER A 71 -6.69 -28.58 -12.21
N PRO A 72 -6.08 -29.32 -13.15
CA PRO A 72 -4.94 -28.86 -13.94
C PRO A 72 -5.30 -27.68 -14.88
N ASP A 73 -6.58 -27.45 -15.18
CA ASP A 73 -7.10 -26.35 -16.02
C ASP A 73 -7.60 -25.16 -15.19
N ARG A 74 -6.98 -24.87 -14.05
CA ARG A 74 -7.36 -23.70 -13.26
C ARG A 74 -6.99 -22.43 -14.03
N GLN A 75 -7.99 -21.77 -14.63
CA GLN A 75 -7.81 -20.44 -15.20
C GLN A 75 -7.36 -19.48 -14.09
N ILE A 76 -6.13 -18.99 -14.20
CA ILE A 76 -5.58 -18.03 -13.24
C ILE A 76 -6.11 -16.64 -13.63
N PRO A 77 -6.88 -15.96 -12.75
CA PRO A 77 -7.36 -14.61 -13.02
C PRO A 77 -6.18 -13.65 -13.21
N HIS A 78 -6.18 -12.89 -14.29
CA HIS A 78 -5.18 -11.83 -14.53
C HIS A 78 -5.80 -10.42 -14.43
N GLN A 79 -7.13 -10.35 -14.47
CA GLN A 79 -7.89 -9.12 -14.27
C GLN A 79 -8.32 -9.02 -12.80
N GLN A 80 -8.24 -7.82 -12.24
CA GLN A 80 -8.64 -7.54 -10.87
C GLN A 80 -9.66 -6.41 -10.86
N ALA A 81 -10.76 -6.59 -10.12
CA ALA A 81 -11.75 -5.55 -9.90
C ALA A 81 -11.38 -4.72 -8.66
N ILE A 82 -11.74 -3.44 -8.67
CA ILE A 82 -11.52 -2.51 -7.56
C ILE A 82 -12.86 -2.09 -7.00
N ALA A 83 -13.03 -2.24 -5.68
CA ALA A 83 -14.16 -1.72 -4.95
C ALA A 83 -13.71 -0.53 -4.11
N TRP A 84 -14.27 0.65 -4.36
CA TRP A 84 -13.94 1.87 -3.64
C TRP A 84 -14.89 2.06 -2.45
N ILE A 85 -14.32 2.42 -1.30
CA ILE A 85 -15.09 2.92 -0.16
C ILE A 85 -15.44 4.38 -0.46
N SER A 86 -16.71 4.74 -0.36
CA SER A 86 -17.17 6.12 -0.53
C SER A 86 -18.01 6.54 0.68
N SER A 87 -17.83 7.78 1.11
CA SER A 87 -18.68 8.40 2.13
C SER A 87 -19.42 9.56 1.50
N LYS A 88 -20.74 9.61 1.68
CA LYS A 88 -21.57 10.75 1.31
C LYS A 88 -21.62 11.81 2.42
N THR A 89 -21.13 11.46 3.61
CA THR A 89 -21.10 12.37 4.76
C THR A 89 -19.95 13.36 4.55
N PRO A 90 -20.22 14.67 4.47
CA PRO A 90 -19.16 15.66 4.35
C PRO A 90 -18.29 15.65 5.61
N LEU A 91 -17.02 16.02 5.46
CA LEU A 91 -16.15 16.24 6.63
C LEU A 91 -16.76 17.36 7.50
N PRO A 92 -16.74 17.22 8.83
CA PRO A 92 -17.26 18.26 9.71
C PRO A 92 -16.46 19.54 9.53
N SER A 93 -17.15 20.67 9.42
CA SER A 93 -16.53 22.00 9.23
C SER A 93 -15.73 22.49 10.45
N SER A 94 -15.99 21.94 11.64
CA SER A 94 -15.23 22.19 12.88
C SER A 94 -13.97 21.33 13.02
N GLY A 95 -13.63 20.53 12.00
CA GLY A 95 -12.64 19.45 12.13
C GLY A 95 -13.25 18.22 12.81
N LEU A 96 -12.45 17.18 12.99
CA LEU A 96 -12.89 16.03 13.78
C LEU A 96 -13.01 16.48 15.25
N GLU A 97 -14.14 16.17 15.89
CA GLU A 97 -14.24 16.27 17.35
C GLU A 97 -13.00 15.58 17.96
N PRO A 98 -12.32 16.20 18.93
CA PRO A 98 -11.13 15.61 19.54
C PRO A 98 -11.46 14.18 19.98
N LEU A 99 -10.72 13.21 19.44
CA LEU A 99 -10.84 11.84 19.89
C LEU A 99 -10.39 11.80 21.35
N GLU A 100 -11.27 11.33 22.23
CA GLU A 100 -10.93 11.10 23.62
C GLU A 100 -9.91 9.97 23.70
N ILE A 101 -8.74 10.25 24.28
CA ILE A 101 -7.77 9.20 24.57
C ILE A 101 -8.25 8.48 25.83
N VAL A 102 -8.88 7.34 25.62
CA VAL A 102 -9.26 6.43 26.69
C VAL A 102 -8.09 5.47 26.94
N VAL A 103 -7.49 5.55 28.13
CA VAL A 103 -6.44 4.62 28.58
C VAL A 103 -7.08 3.57 29.47
N ASP A 104 -7.54 2.49 28.85
CA ASP A 104 -8.15 1.35 29.54
C ASP A 104 -7.39 0.05 29.28
N LYS A 105 -7.71 -0.99 30.06
CA LYS A 105 -7.29 -2.35 29.72
C LYS A 105 -7.87 -2.71 28.35
N THR A 106 -7.03 -3.17 27.44
CA THR A 106 -7.46 -3.64 26.12
C THR A 106 -8.57 -4.68 26.30
N SER A 107 -9.77 -4.35 25.83
CA SER A 107 -10.86 -5.33 25.79
C SER A 107 -10.51 -6.44 24.79
N PRO A 108 -11.00 -7.68 24.97
CA PRO A 108 -10.85 -8.72 23.97
C PRO A 108 -11.33 -8.22 22.61
N VAL A 109 -10.58 -8.54 21.55
CA VAL A 109 -11.01 -8.23 20.18
C VAL A 109 -12.27 -9.03 19.88
N ASP A 110 -13.34 -8.33 19.51
CA ASP A 110 -14.57 -8.96 19.02
C ASP A 110 -14.46 -9.19 17.51
N PRO A 111 -14.26 -10.45 17.05
CA PRO A 111 -14.12 -10.73 15.63
C PRO A 111 -15.39 -10.40 14.83
N ASP A 112 -16.57 -10.37 15.48
CA ASP A 112 -17.85 -10.07 14.84
C ASP A 112 -18.08 -8.57 14.60
N GLN A 113 -17.20 -7.70 15.13
CA GLN A 113 -17.33 -6.26 14.95
C GLN A 113 -17.18 -5.81 13.49
N PHE A 114 -16.26 -6.44 12.75
CA PHE A 114 -15.95 -6.10 11.36
C PHE A 114 -15.74 -7.30 10.44
N SER A 115 -15.87 -8.52 10.96
CA SER A 115 -15.72 -9.78 10.21
C SER A 115 -16.75 -10.80 10.71
N ASP A 116 -16.85 -11.96 10.06
CA ASP A 116 -17.58 -13.11 10.57
C ASP A 116 -16.63 -13.96 11.44
N LYS A 117 -16.99 -14.20 12.70
CA LYS A 117 -16.20 -15.00 13.64
C LYS A 117 -15.86 -16.40 13.11
N ASP A 118 -16.79 -17.08 12.44
CA ASP A 118 -16.55 -18.42 11.92
C ASP A 118 -15.46 -18.41 10.84
N VAL A 119 -15.40 -17.34 10.04
CA VAL A 119 -14.34 -17.14 9.04
C VAL A 119 -12.99 -16.88 9.71
N VAL A 120 -12.97 -16.03 10.75
CA VAL A 120 -11.74 -15.71 11.50
C VAL A 120 -11.19 -16.97 12.17
N ASP A 121 -12.03 -17.74 12.85
CA ASP A 121 -11.66 -18.97 13.55
C ASP A 121 -11.15 -20.03 12.55
N ALA A 122 -11.82 -20.17 11.40
CA ALA A 122 -11.39 -21.10 10.34
C ALA A 122 -10.04 -20.70 9.73
N LEU A 123 -9.78 -19.40 9.55
CA LEU A 123 -8.48 -18.89 9.10
C LEU A 123 -7.39 -19.17 10.14
N ALA A 124 -7.65 -18.90 11.41
CA ALA A 124 -6.71 -19.15 12.51
C ALA A 124 -6.35 -20.64 12.61
N ALA A 125 -7.36 -21.53 12.58
CA ALA A 125 -7.14 -22.97 12.59
C ALA A 125 -6.36 -23.46 11.35
N THR A 126 -6.50 -22.78 10.21
CA THR A 126 -5.73 -23.11 8.99
C THR A 126 -4.28 -22.65 9.09
N LYS A 127 -4.02 -21.48 9.67
CA LYS A 127 -2.65 -21.01 9.97
C LYS A 127 -1.93 -21.99 10.91
N GLN A 128 -2.61 -22.40 11.99
CA GLN A 128 -2.04 -23.32 12.99
C GLN A 128 -1.60 -24.67 12.39
N LYS A 129 -2.30 -25.18 11.37
CA LYS A 129 -1.89 -26.40 10.65
C LYS A 129 -0.56 -26.23 9.91
N MET A 130 -0.19 -25.00 9.54
CA MET A 130 1.06 -24.71 8.85
C MET A 130 2.24 -24.56 9.81
N ASP A 131 2.00 -24.27 11.08
CA ASP A 131 3.06 -24.08 12.09
C ASP A 131 3.86 -25.37 12.35
N ALA A 132 3.24 -26.53 12.12
CA ALA A 132 3.91 -27.83 12.19
C ALA A 132 4.94 -28.06 11.08
N LEU A 133 4.94 -27.24 10.01
CA LEU A 133 5.85 -27.39 8.88
C LEU A 133 7.13 -26.57 9.09
N ALA A 134 8.28 -27.21 8.91
CA ALA A 134 9.56 -26.51 8.89
C ALA A 134 9.59 -25.39 7.83
N GLU A 135 10.24 -24.28 8.15
CA GLU A 135 10.25 -23.09 7.28
C GLU A 135 10.65 -23.37 5.82
N PRO A 136 11.71 -24.16 5.51
CA PRO A 136 12.08 -24.44 4.13
C PRO A 136 10.98 -25.18 3.36
N ALA A 137 10.23 -26.07 4.03
CA ALA A 137 9.11 -26.77 3.41
C ALA A 137 7.94 -25.82 3.15
N ARG A 138 7.63 -24.94 4.11
CA ARG A 138 6.59 -23.91 3.98
C ARG A 138 6.89 -22.94 2.84
N LEU A 139 8.13 -22.47 2.71
CA LEU A 139 8.56 -21.58 1.62
C LEU A 139 8.46 -22.26 0.25
N ARG A 140 8.89 -23.53 0.14
CA ARG A 140 8.77 -24.31 -1.09
C ARG A 140 7.31 -24.56 -1.48
N ALA A 141 6.46 -24.90 -0.50
CA ALA A 141 5.03 -25.08 -0.73
C ALA A 141 4.37 -23.78 -1.20
N ARG A 142 4.66 -22.65 -0.55
CA ARG A 142 4.16 -21.33 -0.94
C ARG A 142 4.55 -20.97 -2.37
N ALA A 143 5.82 -21.16 -2.74
CA ALA A 143 6.31 -20.85 -4.08
C ALA A 143 5.63 -21.70 -5.17
N ARG A 144 5.29 -22.96 -4.87
CA ARG A 144 4.59 -23.85 -5.81
C ARG A 144 3.08 -23.61 -5.88
N ALA A 145 2.48 -23.16 -4.78
CA ALA A 145 1.03 -22.96 -4.68
C ALA A 145 0.57 -21.60 -5.21
N ASN A 146 1.44 -20.58 -5.17
CA ASN A 146 1.12 -19.23 -5.64
C ASN A 146 1.23 -19.14 -7.17
N PRO A 147 0.11 -19.00 -7.91
CA PRO A 147 0.14 -18.92 -9.37
C PRO A 147 0.86 -17.66 -9.89
N TYR A 148 1.00 -16.63 -9.05
CA TYR A 148 1.65 -15.37 -9.40
C TYR A 148 3.13 -15.33 -9.00
N GLU A 149 3.68 -16.42 -8.47
CA GLU A 149 5.05 -16.47 -7.96
C GLU A 149 6.09 -16.13 -9.04
N ALA A 150 5.84 -16.54 -10.28
CA ALA A 150 6.73 -16.36 -11.41
C ALA A 150 6.94 -14.89 -11.82
N ILE A 151 6.05 -13.97 -11.42
CA ILE A 151 6.24 -12.54 -11.65
C ILE A 151 7.51 -12.03 -10.94
N GLY A 152 7.79 -12.59 -9.76
CA GLY A 152 9.00 -12.29 -9.01
C GLY A 152 9.19 -10.80 -8.74
N ARG A 153 10.40 -10.30 -9.01
CA ARG A 153 10.77 -8.88 -8.88
C ARG A 153 10.78 -8.15 -10.23
N SER A 154 10.49 -8.84 -11.34
CA SER A 154 10.72 -8.31 -12.68
C SER A 154 12.15 -7.73 -12.81
N ILE A 155 12.27 -6.49 -13.25
CA ILE A 155 13.53 -5.73 -13.40
C ILE A 155 13.98 -5.00 -12.12
N PHE A 156 13.17 -5.02 -11.06
CA PHE A 156 13.33 -4.17 -9.88
C PHE A 156 14.11 -4.85 -8.73
N VAL A 157 14.50 -4.07 -7.72
CA VAL A 157 15.27 -4.51 -6.53
C VAL A 157 14.57 -5.63 -5.76
N ASN A 158 13.23 -5.55 -5.65
CA ASN A 158 12.43 -6.52 -4.91
C ASN A 158 11.00 -6.62 -5.50
N ARG A 159 10.17 -7.44 -4.87
CA ARG A 159 8.79 -7.65 -5.31
C ARG A 159 7.84 -6.51 -4.96
N SER A 160 8.20 -5.59 -4.05
CA SER A 160 7.31 -4.49 -3.70
C SER A 160 7.19 -3.47 -4.84
N ALA A 161 8.25 -3.25 -5.62
CA ALA A 161 8.15 -2.48 -6.87
C ALA A 161 7.05 -3.01 -7.81
N VAL A 162 6.92 -4.33 -7.95
CA VAL A 162 5.86 -4.96 -8.76
C VAL A 162 4.48 -4.76 -8.14
N LYS A 163 4.36 -4.73 -6.81
CA LYS A 163 3.10 -4.38 -6.14
C LYS A 163 2.68 -2.96 -6.48
N MET A 164 3.62 -2.01 -6.45
CA MET A 164 3.35 -0.63 -6.85
C MET A 164 2.98 -0.53 -8.33
N ALA A 165 3.64 -1.29 -9.20
CA ALA A 165 3.29 -1.37 -10.62
C ALA A 165 1.86 -1.88 -10.84
N ASN A 166 1.46 -2.90 -10.08
CA ASN A 166 0.10 -3.43 -10.14
C ASN A 166 -0.93 -2.43 -9.62
N LEU A 167 -0.65 -1.75 -8.50
CA LEU A 167 -1.54 -0.71 -7.95
C LEU A 167 -1.67 0.48 -8.89
N ASP A 168 -0.58 0.93 -9.53
CA ASP A 168 -0.61 1.99 -10.54
C ASP A 168 -1.44 1.57 -11.76
N ALA A 169 -1.28 0.32 -12.24
CA ALA A 169 -2.05 -0.19 -13.37
C ALA A 169 -3.56 -0.29 -13.08
N LEU A 170 -3.94 -0.61 -11.83
CA LEU A 170 -5.34 -0.73 -11.42
C LEU A 170 -5.99 0.62 -11.13
N CYS A 171 -5.28 1.50 -10.40
CA CYS A 171 -5.87 2.71 -9.82
C CYS A 171 -5.44 4.01 -10.53
N ASP A 172 -4.59 3.94 -11.56
CA ASP A 172 -3.98 5.10 -12.24
C ASP A 172 -3.35 6.11 -11.25
N LEU A 173 -2.58 5.58 -10.28
CA LEU A 173 -2.01 6.37 -9.18
C LEU A 173 -0.96 7.38 -9.65
N LEU A 174 -0.28 7.09 -10.76
CA LEU A 174 0.79 7.94 -11.28
C LEU A 174 0.36 8.69 -12.55
N GLY A 175 -0.93 8.77 -12.87
CA GLY A 175 -1.46 9.51 -14.02
C GLY A 175 -1.08 11.00 -13.99
N VAL A 176 -0.24 11.43 -14.94
CA VAL A 176 0.41 12.76 -14.96
C VAL A 176 -0.55 13.89 -15.34
N GLY A 177 -1.53 13.64 -16.22
CA GLY A 177 -2.38 14.69 -16.78
C GLY A 177 -3.35 15.37 -15.80
N ALA A 178 -3.73 14.69 -14.71
CA ALA A 178 -4.75 15.17 -13.78
C ALA A 178 -4.18 15.74 -12.46
N ARG A 179 -2.92 15.45 -12.11
CA ARG A 179 -2.38 15.69 -10.75
C ARG A 179 -1.34 16.80 -10.66
N THR A 180 -0.53 16.97 -11.70
CA THR A 180 0.66 17.83 -11.68
C THR A 180 0.47 19.10 -12.49
N GLY A 181 -0.65 19.82 -12.31
CA GLY A 181 -0.89 21.07 -13.05
C GLY A 181 0.35 21.97 -13.07
N GLY A 182 1.07 21.99 -14.20
CA GLY A 182 2.27 22.81 -14.41
C GLY A 182 3.64 22.09 -14.43
N GLN A 183 4.68 22.93 -14.45
CA GLN A 183 6.10 22.60 -14.65
C GLN A 183 6.80 22.01 -13.40
N ARG A 184 6.10 21.84 -12.26
CA ARG A 184 6.73 21.48 -10.96
C ARG A 184 7.18 20.01 -10.88
N GLY A 185 6.61 19.14 -11.71
CA GLY A 185 6.84 17.68 -11.64
C GLY A 185 5.96 16.99 -10.60
N PHE A 186 6.27 15.73 -10.31
CA PHE A 186 5.54 14.88 -9.35
C PHE A 186 6.34 14.68 -8.07
N PHE A 187 5.72 14.96 -6.92
CA PHE A 187 6.34 14.79 -5.61
C PHE A 187 5.73 13.61 -4.86
N PHE A 188 6.56 12.79 -4.21
CA PHE A 188 6.07 11.68 -3.40
C PHE A 188 6.84 11.50 -2.09
N ALA A 189 6.23 10.83 -1.12
CA ALA A 189 6.90 10.34 0.07
C ALA A 189 6.77 8.82 0.21
N ASP A 190 7.83 8.13 0.62
CA ASP A 190 7.86 6.67 0.81
C ASP A 190 8.26 6.31 2.25
N LEU A 191 7.31 5.72 3.00
CA LEU A 191 7.40 5.51 4.45
C LEU A 191 7.63 4.04 4.78
N CYS A 192 8.67 3.77 5.57
CA CYS A 192 9.03 2.45 6.09
C CYS A 192 9.28 1.41 4.99
N SER A 193 9.79 1.82 3.83
CA SER A 193 9.80 0.99 2.62
C SER A 193 11.18 0.48 2.20
N GLY A 194 12.19 0.46 3.08
CA GLY A 194 13.49 -0.08 2.74
C GLY A 194 13.39 -1.54 2.24
N PRO A 195 14.06 -1.93 1.14
CA PRO A 195 15.12 -1.23 0.42
C PRO A 195 14.67 -0.17 -0.62
N GLY A 196 13.36 0.08 -0.77
CA GLY A 196 12.80 1.16 -1.61
C GLY A 196 12.19 0.70 -2.94
N GLY A 197 11.53 -0.47 -2.97
CA GLY A 197 10.91 -0.97 -4.21
C GLY A 197 9.82 -0.06 -4.79
N PHE A 198 8.99 0.55 -3.95
CA PHE A 198 8.00 1.53 -4.39
C PHE A 198 8.65 2.78 -4.99
N THR A 199 9.63 3.35 -4.27
CA THR A 199 10.47 4.45 -4.75
C THR A 199 11.08 4.15 -6.13
N GLU A 200 11.67 2.96 -6.30
CA GLU A 200 12.27 2.54 -7.57
C GLU A 200 11.25 2.52 -8.71
N TYR A 201 10.07 1.92 -8.48
CA TYR A 201 9.02 1.86 -9.50
C TYR A 201 8.51 3.26 -9.88
N ILE A 202 8.20 4.11 -8.89
CA ILE A 202 7.67 5.46 -9.13
C ILE A 202 8.68 6.26 -9.97
N LEU A 203 9.94 6.32 -9.55
CA LEU A 203 10.96 7.07 -10.26
C LEU A 203 11.23 6.49 -11.67
N TRP A 204 11.28 5.16 -11.81
CA TRP A 204 11.41 4.52 -13.12
C TRP A 204 10.25 4.87 -14.06
N ARG A 205 9.02 4.90 -13.54
CA ARG A 205 7.81 5.22 -14.31
C ARG A 205 7.78 6.67 -14.79
N PHE A 206 8.21 7.61 -13.96
CA PHE A 206 8.28 9.02 -14.34
C PHE A 206 9.45 9.30 -15.29
N ALA A 207 10.61 8.68 -15.06
CA ALA A 207 11.76 8.79 -15.94
C ALA A 207 11.45 8.30 -17.36
N THR A 208 10.76 7.14 -17.49
CA THR A 208 10.35 6.60 -18.79
C THR A 208 9.31 7.46 -19.51
N ARG A 209 8.55 8.28 -18.79
CA ARG A 209 7.59 9.25 -19.36
C ARG A 209 8.23 10.62 -19.68
N GLY A 210 9.49 10.85 -19.30
CA GLY A 210 10.15 12.15 -19.46
C GLY A 210 9.56 13.24 -18.57
N VAL A 211 8.94 12.86 -17.45
CA VAL A 211 8.31 13.80 -16.51
C VAL A 211 9.15 13.88 -15.24
N PRO A 212 9.48 15.08 -14.74
CA PRO A 212 10.24 15.21 -13.49
C PRO A 212 9.48 14.60 -12.31
N ALA A 213 10.18 13.83 -11.48
CA ALA A 213 9.68 13.37 -10.20
C ALA A 213 10.75 13.52 -9.12
N ARG A 214 10.34 13.75 -7.88
CA ARG A 214 11.22 13.83 -6.71
C ARG A 214 10.53 13.19 -5.51
N GLY A 215 11.29 12.42 -4.73
CA GLY A 215 10.78 11.73 -3.57
C GLY A 215 11.60 11.95 -2.31
N TRP A 216 10.94 11.77 -1.17
CA TRP A 216 11.56 11.71 0.15
C TRP A 216 11.14 10.43 0.83
N GLY A 217 11.97 9.84 1.68
CA GLY A 217 11.52 8.68 2.44
C GLY A 217 12.19 8.54 3.77
N ILE A 218 11.50 7.83 4.66
CA ILE A 218 11.97 7.52 6.02
C ILE A 218 11.82 6.03 6.25
N THR A 219 12.89 5.37 6.65
CA THR A 219 12.91 3.95 7.01
C THR A 219 13.97 3.72 8.08
N LEU A 220 13.86 2.64 8.84
CA LEU A 220 14.87 2.27 9.82
C LEU A 220 16.22 2.04 9.14
N LYS A 221 17.31 2.58 9.72
CA LYS A 221 18.67 2.27 9.28
C LYS A 221 19.04 0.80 9.50
N GLY A 222 20.09 0.36 8.81
CA GLY A 222 20.63 -0.98 8.91
C GLY A 222 19.98 -1.93 7.91
N ASP A 223 19.51 -3.08 8.37
CA ASP A 223 19.00 -4.13 7.49
C ASP A 223 17.74 -3.74 6.70
N GLN A 224 17.02 -2.72 7.18
CA GLN A 224 15.79 -2.18 6.58
C GLN A 224 16.03 -0.81 5.90
N ASP A 225 17.28 -0.48 5.59
CA ASP A 225 17.63 0.80 4.97
C ASP A 225 17.35 0.80 3.47
N PHE A 226 17.22 2.00 2.89
CA PHE A 226 17.15 2.17 1.44
C PHE A 226 18.44 1.68 0.78
N ASN A 227 18.30 1.00 -0.36
CA ASN A 227 19.43 0.51 -1.13
C ASN A 227 19.43 1.11 -2.54
N LEU A 228 19.70 2.42 -2.61
CA LEU A 228 19.65 3.18 -3.87
C LEU A 228 20.65 2.67 -4.92
N ASP A 229 21.73 2.04 -4.50
CA ASP A 229 22.75 1.43 -5.37
C ASP A 229 22.24 0.19 -6.11
N ARG A 230 21.25 -0.52 -5.54
CA ARG A 230 20.69 -1.72 -6.15
C ARG A 230 19.45 -1.47 -7.02
N MET A 231 18.93 -0.25 -7.01
CA MET A 231 17.80 0.14 -7.84
C MET A 231 18.21 0.25 -9.32
N ALA A 232 17.26 0.06 -10.22
CA ALA A 232 17.41 0.23 -11.65
C ALA A 232 18.01 1.61 -11.97
N ARG A 233 19.07 1.66 -12.79
CA ARG A 233 19.81 2.90 -13.07
C ARG A 233 18.91 3.98 -13.68
N GLU A 234 17.92 3.57 -14.46
CA GLU A 234 16.95 4.41 -15.15
C GLU A 234 16.10 5.24 -14.17
N CYS A 235 15.87 4.75 -12.94
CA CYS A 235 15.12 5.50 -11.94
C CYS A 235 15.93 6.68 -11.36
N ARG A 236 17.26 6.71 -11.52
CA ARG A 236 18.15 7.79 -11.04
C ARG A 236 17.89 8.15 -9.57
N ALA A 237 17.63 7.15 -8.72
CA ALA A 237 17.22 7.35 -7.34
C ALA A 237 18.16 8.27 -6.54
N LYS A 238 19.48 8.17 -6.74
CA LYS A 238 20.46 9.03 -6.05
C LYS A 238 20.32 10.53 -6.35
N GLU A 239 19.68 10.88 -7.47
CA GLU A 239 19.51 12.27 -7.90
C GLU A 239 18.14 12.83 -7.49
N PHE A 240 17.13 11.96 -7.44
CA PHE A 240 15.73 12.36 -7.28
C PHE A 240 15.08 11.85 -6.00
N PHE A 241 15.79 11.09 -5.17
CA PHE A 241 15.28 10.60 -3.89
C PHE A 241 16.16 11.06 -2.73
N VAL A 242 15.51 11.51 -1.65
CA VAL A 242 16.17 11.98 -0.44
C VAL A 242 15.77 11.06 0.74
N PRO A 243 16.65 10.13 1.15
CA PRO A 243 16.50 9.42 2.41
C PRO A 243 16.62 10.39 3.58
N CYS A 244 15.67 10.35 4.52
CA CYS A 244 15.66 11.14 5.73
C CYS A 244 15.44 10.22 6.93
N TYR A 245 16.30 10.35 7.93
CA TYR A 245 16.35 9.45 9.08
C TYR A 245 15.88 10.10 10.38
N GLY A 246 15.14 11.21 10.27
CA GLY A 246 14.62 11.95 11.42
C GLY A 246 15.69 12.68 12.23
N ALA A 247 15.26 13.36 13.29
CA ALA A 247 16.10 14.19 14.14
C ALA A 247 17.22 13.42 14.84
N ASP A 248 16.97 12.15 15.18
CA ASP A 248 17.97 11.29 15.84
C ASP A 248 18.77 10.41 14.87
N GLY A 249 18.50 10.51 13.57
CA GLY A 249 19.20 9.77 12.53
C GLY A 249 18.93 8.27 12.49
N THR A 250 17.91 7.75 13.20
CA THR A 250 17.56 6.32 13.23
C THR A 250 16.54 5.91 12.16
N GLY A 251 15.72 6.86 11.71
CA GLY A 251 14.57 6.60 10.84
C GLY A 251 13.38 5.92 11.52
N ASN A 252 13.39 5.86 12.86
CA ASN A 252 12.28 5.29 13.61
C ASN A 252 11.05 6.23 13.58
N ILE A 253 10.02 5.82 12.84
CA ILE A 253 8.78 6.58 12.67
C ILE A 253 7.91 6.64 13.94
N TYR A 254 8.21 5.85 14.98
CA TYR A 254 7.49 5.93 16.26
C TYR A 254 7.86 7.17 17.06
N LYS A 255 8.97 7.84 16.72
CA LYS A 255 9.43 9.03 17.43
C LYS A 255 8.85 10.29 16.80
N THR A 256 8.11 11.06 17.58
CA THR A 256 7.49 12.33 17.15
C THR A 256 8.49 13.29 16.52
N ASP A 257 9.70 13.41 17.08
CA ASP A 257 10.72 14.32 16.55
C ASP A 257 11.26 13.84 15.18
N ASN A 258 11.26 12.53 14.93
CA ASN A 258 11.61 11.99 13.62
C ASN A 258 10.52 12.28 12.58
N ILE A 259 9.24 12.13 12.96
CA ILE A 259 8.11 12.49 12.09
C ILE A 259 8.18 13.99 11.75
N ARG A 260 8.39 14.86 12.76
CA ARG A 260 8.48 16.32 12.56
C ARG A 260 9.64 16.70 11.67
N ASN A 261 10.82 16.13 11.90
CA ASN A 261 11.99 16.39 11.06
C ASN A 261 11.79 15.93 9.61
N PHE A 262 11.17 14.75 9.41
CA PHE A 262 10.81 14.26 8.08
C PHE A 262 9.82 15.21 7.39
N THR A 263 8.77 15.62 8.10
CA THR A 263 7.75 16.55 7.61
C THR A 263 8.37 17.86 7.16
N GLN A 264 9.21 18.47 8.00
CA GLN A 264 9.93 19.71 7.67
C GLN A 264 10.83 19.55 6.43
N THR A 265 11.47 18.39 6.29
CA THR A 265 12.32 18.08 5.12
C THR A 265 11.48 18.05 3.84
N VAL A 266 10.29 17.44 3.90
CA VAL A 266 9.33 17.43 2.80
C VAL A 266 8.84 18.83 2.49
N GLU A 267 8.37 19.58 3.50
CA GLU A 267 7.88 20.96 3.34
C GLU A 267 8.90 21.86 2.64
N ILE A 268 10.17 21.85 3.10
CA ILE A 268 11.25 22.60 2.46
C ILE A 268 11.45 22.15 1.00
N GLY A 269 11.45 20.84 0.77
CA GLY A 269 11.65 20.25 -0.54
C GLY A 269 10.51 20.51 -1.54
N THR A 270 9.30 20.75 -1.03
CA THR A 270 8.08 21.01 -1.82
C THR A 270 7.62 22.46 -1.76
N GLN A 271 8.40 23.38 -1.17
CA GLN A 271 8.01 24.79 -0.98
C GLN A 271 6.67 24.95 -0.25
N ASP A 272 6.48 24.17 0.82
CA ASP A 272 5.27 24.15 1.66
C ASP A 272 3.99 23.65 0.97
N GLU A 273 4.09 23.08 -0.24
CA GLU A 273 2.93 22.56 -0.96
C GLU A 273 2.56 21.11 -0.59
N GLY A 274 3.51 20.34 -0.06
CA GLY A 274 3.37 18.91 0.21
C GLY A 274 3.50 18.02 -1.03
N VAL A 275 3.45 16.70 -0.82
CA VAL A 275 3.62 15.69 -1.88
C VAL A 275 2.29 15.28 -2.52
N ASP A 276 2.36 14.83 -3.78
CA ASP A 276 1.21 14.36 -4.56
C ASP A 276 0.79 12.92 -4.20
N LEU A 277 1.71 12.13 -3.66
CA LEU A 277 1.48 10.75 -3.25
C LEU A 277 2.30 10.41 -2.00
N VAL A 278 1.67 9.75 -1.04
CA VAL A 278 2.39 9.07 0.04
C VAL A 278 2.18 7.57 -0.11
N THR A 279 3.28 6.82 -0.08
CA THR A 279 3.28 5.36 -0.01
C THR A 279 3.86 4.90 1.31
N ALA A 280 3.36 3.78 1.83
CA ALA A 280 3.97 3.10 2.97
C ALA A 280 3.97 1.60 2.75
N ASP A 281 5.12 0.94 2.87
CA ASP A 281 5.30 -0.52 2.68
C ASP A 281 5.83 -1.21 3.97
N GLY A 282 5.72 -0.52 5.11
CA GLY A 282 6.31 -0.97 6.36
C GLY A 282 5.65 -2.21 6.95
N GLY A 283 6.48 -3.18 7.31
CA GLY A 283 6.12 -4.32 8.15
C GLY A 283 7.32 -4.73 9.01
N PHE A 284 7.08 -5.46 10.09
CA PHE A 284 8.13 -6.05 10.91
C PHE A 284 7.96 -7.57 10.96
N HIS A 285 9.04 -8.26 11.31
CA HIS A 285 9.05 -9.70 11.41
C HIS A 285 8.26 -10.15 12.66
N VAL A 286 7.26 -11.00 12.46
CA VAL A 286 6.41 -11.60 13.51
C VAL A 286 6.59 -13.12 13.59
N GLY A 287 7.79 -13.61 13.25
CA GLY A 287 8.06 -15.06 13.22
C GLY A 287 7.75 -15.71 14.57
N GLY A 288 6.82 -16.67 14.57
CA GLY A 288 6.36 -17.36 15.77
C GLY A 288 5.24 -16.66 16.54
N ASP A 289 4.77 -15.49 16.08
CA ASP A 289 3.63 -14.77 16.66
C ASP A 289 2.73 -14.15 15.57
N GLU A 290 2.59 -14.84 14.44
CA GLU A 290 1.84 -14.40 13.27
C GLU A 290 0.35 -14.14 13.55
N HIS A 291 -0.18 -14.70 14.64
CA HIS A 291 -1.56 -14.51 15.09
C HIS A 291 -1.81 -13.10 15.64
N HIS A 292 -0.80 -12.44 16.20
CA HIS A 292 -0.90 -11.10 16.81
C HIS A 292 -0.30 -10.01 15.91
N GLN A 293 -0.08 -10.29 14.63
CA GLN A 293 0.55 -9.36 13.69
C GLN A 293 -0.17 -7.99 13.63
N GLU A 294 -1.51 -7.97 13.64
CA GLU A 294 -2.28 -6.72 13.62
C GLU A 294 -2.04 -5.88 14.88
N GLU A 295 -2.07 -6.53 16.05
CA GLU A 295 -1.84 -5.86 17.32
C GLU A 295 -0.45 -5.22 17.38
N HIS A 296 0.56 -5.95 16.93
CA HIS A 296 1.93 -5.43 16.89
C HIS A 296 2.07 -4.29 15.86
N SER A 297 1.23 -4.26 14.81
CA SER A 297 1.32 -3.29 13.71
C SER A 297 0.55 -2.00 13.96
N LYS A 298 -0.32 -1.96 14.97
CA LYS A 298 -1.22 -0.82 15.21
C LYS A 298 -0.48 0.52 15.32
N GLN A 299 0.65 0.55 16.02
CA GLN A 299 1.44 1.77 16.19
C GLN A 299 2.12 2.18 14.88
N LEU A 300 2.62 1.23 14.10
CA LEU A 300 3.22 1.49 12.79
C LEU A 300 2.21 2.10 11.82
N VAL A 301 1.05 1.47 11.69
CA VAL A 301 -0.03 1.97 10.83
C VAL A 301 -0.45 3.38 11.27
N LEU A 302 -0.61 3.62 12.57
CA LEU A 302 -0.94 4.95 13.10
C LEU A 302 0.12 5.99 12.71
N CYS A 303 1.41 5.70 12.92
CA CYS A 303 2.49 6.62 12.59
C CYS A 303 2.61 6.87 11.08
N GLN A 304 2.38 5.86 10.24
CA GLN A 304 2.35 6.02 8.77
C GLN A 304 1.19 6.92 8.34
N VAL A 305 -0.02 6.70 8.86
CA VAL A 305 -1.20 7.54 8.57
C VAL A 305 -1.00 8.98 9.06
N LEU A 306 -0.45 9.16 10.27
CA LEU A 306 -0.15 10.49 10.81
C LEU A 306 0.86 11.23 9.91
N THR A 307 1.96 10.56 9.56
CA THR A 307 3.01 11.15 8.71
C THR A 307 2.47 11.47 7.32
N MET A 308 1.60 10.63 6.77
CA MET A 308 0.88 10.89 5.52
C MET A 308 0.06 12.19 5.60
N PHE A 309 -0.75 12.39 6.64
CA PHE A 309 -1.54 13.63 6.80
C PHE A 309 -0.67 14.88 6.95
N LEU A 310 0.54 14.74 7.50
CA LEU A 310 1.48 15.85 7.68
C LEU A 310 2.23 16.20 6.39
N THR A 311 2.29 15.30 5.41
CA THR A 311 3.15 15.47 4.22
C THR A 311 2.38 15.57 2.91
N LEU A 312 1.16 15.04 2.85
CA LEU A 312 0.29 15.18 1.68
C LEU A 312 -0.07 16.64 1.43
N ARG A 313 -0.07 17.01 0.16
CA ARG A 313 -0.64 18.28 -0.29
C ARG A 313 -2.13 18.37 0.08
N LYS A 314 -2.57 19.60 0.35
CA LYS A 314 -3.97 19.94 0.64
C LYS A 314 -4.82 19.98 -0.62
#